data_AF-A0A7Y0HXK3-F1
#
_entry.id   AF-A0A7Y0HXK3-F1
#
_cell.length_a   1.000
_cell.length_b   1.000
_cell.length_c   1.000
_cell.angle_alpha   90.00
_cell.angle_beta   90.00
_cell.angle_gamma   90.00
#
_symmetry.space_group_name_H-M   'P 1'
#
loop_
_entity.id
_entity.type
_entity.pdbx_description
1 polymer ?
#
loop_
_entity_poly.entity_id
_entity_poly.type
_entity_poly.pdbx_seq_one_letter_code
_entity_poly.pdbx_strand_id
1 'polypeptide(L)' 'MRGISLCSIAGCTHEAEEAGMCNMHFTSALVHGALHYTTAGRPLHS' A
#
# COMPACT_ATOMS: atom_id res chain seq x y z
N MET A 1 11.04 8.34 -20.98
CA MET A 1 9.89 8.27 -20.05
C MET A 1 10.30 7.40 -18.88
N ARG A 2 10.62 8.01 -17.73
CA ARG A 2 10.93 7.27 -16.49
C ARG A 2 9.58 6.79 -15.96
N GLY A 3 9.36 5.48 -15.96
CA GLY A 3 8.12 4.89 -15.46
C GLY A 3 8.06 5.08 -13.95
N ILE A 4 7.20 6.00 -13.49
CA ILE A 4 6.91 6.16 -12.07
C ILE A 4 6.06 4.96 -11.66
N SER A 5 6.62 4.09 -10.83
CA SER A 5 5.85 3.06 -10.15
C SER A 5 4.96 3.75 -9.13
N LEU A 6 3.65 3.52 -9.18
CA LEU A 6 2.72 4.01 -8.17
C LEU A 6 2.53 2.96 -7.08
N CYS A 7 2.17 3.42 -5.89
CA CYS A 7 1.85 2.54 -4.78
C CYS A 7 0.71 1.58 -5.16
N SER A 8 0.91 0.28 -4.91
CA SER A 8 -0.10 -0.77 -5.17
C SER A 8 -1.30 -0.71 -4.23
N ILE A 9 -1.32 0.20 -3.25
CA ILE A 9 -2.46 0.37 -2.34
C ILE A 9 -3.59 1.12 -3.07
N ALA A 10 -4.76 0.50 -3.12
CA ALA A 10 -5.96 1.09 -3.70
C ALA A 10 -6.29 2.43 -3.02
N GLY A 11 -6.31 3.51 -3.80
CA GLY A 11 -6.53 4.87 -3.32
C GLY A 11 -5.26 5.65 -2.98
N CYS A 12 -4.07 5.06 -3.11
CA CYS A 12 -2.81 5.76 -2.94
C CYS A 12 -2.27 6.25 -4.30
N THR A 13 -2.09 7.57 -4.44
CA THR A 13 -1.50 8.20 -5.64
C THR A 13 -0.02 8.52 -5.46
N HIS A 14 0.61 8.03 -4.39
CA HIS A 14 2.02 8.26 -4.14
C HIS A 14 2.90 7.34 -4.97
N GLU A 15 4.10 7.83 -5.25
CA GLU A 15 5.16 7.08 -5.93
C GLU A 15 5.59 5.91 -5.03
N ALA A 16 5.62 4.71 -5.61
CA ALA A 16 6.19 3.54 -5.00
C ALA A 16 7.71 3.64 -5.04
N GLU A 17 8.29 3.52 -3.86
CA GLU A 17 9.74 3.62 -3.65
C GLU A 17 10.34 2.23 -3.42
N GLU A 18 9.67 1.37 -2.64
CA GLU A 18 10.15 0.03 -2.33
C GLU A 18 8.98 -0.97 -2.24
N ALA A 19 9.20 -2.21 -2.70
CA ALA A 19 8.20 -3.28 -2.70
C ALA A 19 6.88 -2.93 -3.43
N GLY A 20 6.89 -1.97 -4.36
CA GLY A 20 5.68 -1.46 -5.01
C GLY A 20 4.79 -0.63 -4.09
N MET A 21 5.33 -0.14 -2.96
CA MET A 21 4.66 0.68 -1.98
C MET A 21 5.38 2.01 -1.77
N CYS A 22 4.63 3.05 -1.41
CA CYS A 22 5.23 4.30 -0.98
C CYS A 22 5.85 4.13 0.41
N ASN A 23 6.80 5.00 0.76
CA ASN A 23 7.51 4.97 2.05
C ASN A 23 6.56 4.86 3.25
N MET A 24 5.43 5.60 3.22
CA MET A 24 4.42 5.54 4.27
C MET A 24 3.78 4.15 4.43
N HIS A 25 3.36 3.53 3.33
CA HIS A 25 2.75 2.19 3.38
C HIS A 25 3.77 1.11 3.71
N PHE A 26 5.01 1.27 3.24
CA PHE A 26 6.10 0.37 3.57
C PHE A 26 6.41 0.40 5.08
N THR A 27 6.57 1.58 5.68
CA THR A 27 6.79 1.73 7.13
C THR A 27 5.58 1.26 7.94
N SER A 28 4.36 1.56 7.49
CA SER A 28 3.15 1.10 8.15
C SER A 28 3.06 -0.45 8.12
N ALA A 29 3.38 -1.08 6.98
CA ALA A 29 3.44 -2.54 6.87
C ALA A 29 4.50 -3.16 7.79
N LEU A 30 5.67 -2.52 7.94
CA LEU A 30 6.72 -2.95 8.85
C LEU A 30 6.30 -2.85 10.32
N VAL A 31 5.69 -1.72 10.71
CA VAL A 31 5.26 -1.45 12.08
C VAL A 31 4.10 -2.35 12.49
N HIS A 32 3.14 -2.54 11.60
CA HIS A 32 1.95 -3.33 11.89
C HIS A 32 2.16 -4.83 11.68
N GLY A 33 3.30 -5.27 11.12
CA GLY A 33 3.79 -6.65 11.10
C GLY A 33 2.89 -7.68 10.40
N ALA A 34 1.73 -7.27 9.87
CA ALA A 34 0.71 -8.14 9.33
C ALA A 34 0.33 -7.66 7.92
N LEU A 35 1.02 -8.23 6.93
CA LEU A 35 0.59 -8.16 5.53
C LEU A 35 -0.72 -8.93 5.37
N HIS A 36 -1.85 -8.32 5.71
CA HIS A 36 -3.11 -8.62 5.04
C HIS A 36 -3.40 -7.45 4.11
N TYR A 37 -2.68 -7.39 2.99
CA TYR A 37 -3.03 -6.53 1.85
C TYR A 37 -4.30 -7.08 1.17
N THR A 38 -5.40 -7.14 1.92
CA THR A 38 -6.69 -7.46 1.33
C THR A 38 -7.12 -6.24 0.55
N THR A 39 -6.91 -6.32 -0.76
CA THR A 39 -7.53 -5.49 -1.81
C THR A 39 -9.06 -5.70 -1.86
N ALA A 40 -9.69 -5.84 -0.71
CA ALA A 40 -11.11 -6.15 -0.56
C ALA A 40 -11.65 -5.30 0.58
N GLY A 41 -11.97 -4.06 0.26
CA GLY A 41 -12.77 -3.22 1.13
C GLY A 41 -14.11 -3.89 1.41
N ARG A 42 -14.31 -4.37 2.64
CA ARG A 42 -15.62 -4.50 3.27
C ARG A 42 -15.43 -4.36 4.78
N PRO A 43 -15.77 -3.21 5.40
CA PRO A 43 -16.06 -3.23 6.82
C PRO A 43 -17.31 -4.11 7.00
N LEU A 44 -17.15 -5.30 7.58
CA LEU A 44 -18.29 -6.01 8.14
C LEU A 44 -18.71 -5.24 9.39
N HIS A 45 -19.57 -4.25 9.21
CA HIS A 45 -20.38 -3.71 10.29
C HIS A 45 -21.43 -4.78 10.60
N SER A 46 -21.42 -5.32 11.82
CA SER A 46 -22.49 -6.22 12.30
C SER A 46 -23.77 -5.44 12.53
#